data_AF-A0A3N5HDM9-F1
#
_entry.id   AF-A0A3N5HDM9-F1
#
_cell.length_a   1.000
_cell.length_b   1.000
_cell.length_c   1.000
_cell.angle_alpha   90.00
_cell.angle_beta   90.00
_cell.angle_gamma   90.00
#
_symmetry.space_group_name_H-M   'P 1'
#
loop_
_entity.id
_entity.type
_entity.pdbx_description
1 polymer ?
#
loop_
_entity_poly.entity_id
_entity_poly.type
_entity_poly.pdbx_seq_one_letter_code
_entity_poly.pdbx_strand_id
1 'polypeptide(L)'
;MWLRTILHLLLLLCAWAAMPAMAHKASDSYLVLQVNGREVSGQWDVALRDIDFAIGLDASGDGDITWGEVQARHADIAAWA
;
A
#
# COMPACT_ATOMS: atom_id res chain seq x y z
N MET A 1 50.35 7.10 -0.07
CA MET A 1 49.24 8.03 0.25
C MET A 1 47.96 7.69 -0.53
N TRP A 2 48.03 7.30 -1.80
CA TRP A 2 46.86 7.05 -2.66
C TRP A 2 45.99 5.84 -2.26
N LEU A 3 46.61 4.71 -1.85
CA LEU A 3 45.86 3.52 -1.39
C LEU A 3 44.94 3.82 -0.20
N ARG A 4 45.42 4.65 0.73
CA ARG A 4 44.63 5.08 1.89
C ARG A 4 43.42 5.89 1.42
N THR A 5 43.61 6.87 0.54
CA THR A 5 42.50 7.68 0.01
C THR A 5 41.45 6.82 -0.70
N ILE A 6 41.87 5.85 -1.53
CA ILE A 6 40.97 4.92 -2.21
C ILE A 6 40.15 4.10 -1.21
N LEU A 7 40.80 3.59 -0.16
CA LEU A 7 40.12 2.82 0.87
C LEU A 7 39.05 3.66 1.61
N HIS A 8 39.34 4.93 1.90
CA HIS A 8 38.37 5.83 2.55
C HIS A 8 37.18 6.14 1.64
N LEU A 9 37.41 6.35 0.34
CA LEU A 9 36.33 6.57 -0.62
C LEU A 9 35.43 5.34 -0.78
N LEU A 10 36.02 4.14 -0.83
CA LEU A 10 35.26 2.89 -0.86
C LEU A 10 34.43 2.71 0.41
N LEU A 11 35.01 3.00 1.58
CA LEU A 11 34.29 2.97 2.85
C LEU A 11 33.10 3.93 2.89
N LEU A 12 33.30 5.17 2.41
CA LEU A 12 32.22 6.16 2.33
C LEU A 12 31.12 5.72 1.36
N LEU A 13 31.48 5.15 0.21
CA LEU A 13 30.52 4.64 -0.77
C LEU A 13 29.71 3.45 -0.20
N CYS A 14 30.38 2.51 0.48
CA CYS A 14 29.71 1.39 1.15
C CYS A 14 28.78 1.88 2.27
N ALA A 15 29.19 2.88 3.05
CA ALA A 15 28.36 3.46 4.10
C ALA A 15 27.11 4.16 3.51
N TRP A 16 27.26 4.84 2.39
CA TRP A 16 26.13 5.44 1.66
C TRP A 16 25.18 4.38 1.11
N ALA A 17 25.70 3.32 0.51
CA ALA A 17 24.90 2.22 -0.02
C ALA A 17 24.18 1.41 1.08
N ALA A 18 24.66 1.47 2.32
CA ALA A 18 24.07 0.79 3.47
C ALA A 18 22.93 1.58 4.14
N MET A 19 22.53 2.75 3.62
CA MET A 19 21.39 3.48 4.18
C MET A 19 20.10 2.64 4.06
N PRO A 20 19.23 2.64 5.08
CA PRO A 20 17.95 1.94 5.01
C PRO A 20 17.12 2.41 3.82
N ALA A 21 16.61 1.47 3.03
CA ALA A 21 15.61 1.79 2.02
C ALA A 21 14.30 2.15 2.73
N MET A 22 13.77 3.35 2.46
CA MET A 22 12.43 3.71 2.89
C MET A 22 11.41 2.99 2.00
N ALA A 23 10.94 1.84 2.46
CA ALA A 23 9.80 1.18 1.84
C ALA A 23 8.51 1.89 2.27
N HIS A 24 7.60 2.08 1.32
CA HIS A 24 6.25 2.51 1.67
C HIS A 24 5.59 1.43 2.53
N LYS A 25 4.88 1.84 3.59
CA LYS A 25 4.10 0.91 4.40
C LYS A 25 3.02 0.29 3.49
N ALA A 26 2.90 -1.03 3.51
CA ALA A 26 1.77 -1.70 2.90
C ALA A 26 0.46 -1.30 3.60
N SER A 27 -0.65 -1.43 2.88
CA SER A 27 -2.01 -1.38 3.41
C SER A 27 -2.30 -2.60 4.28
N ASP A 28 -3.21 -2.42 5.24
CA ASP A 28 -3.75 -3.50 6.08
C ASP A 28 -5.20 -3.77 5.66
N SER A 29 -5.65 -5.02 5.78
CA SER A 29 -7.06 -5.41 5.64
C SER A 29 -7.48 -6.32 6.78
N TYR A 30 -8.77 -6.26 7.16
CA TYR A 30 -9.30 -6.97 8.32
C TYR A 30 -10.54 -7.75 7.95
N LEU A 31 -10.58 -9.03 8.30
CA LEU A 31 -11.74 -9.89 8.13
C LEU A 31 -12.25 -10.37 9.49
N VAL A 32 -13.49 -10.04 9.80
CA VAL A 32 -14.19 -10.51 11.00
C VAL A 32 -15.26 -11.50 10.56
N LEU A 33 -15.20 -12.73 11.10
CA LEU A 33 -16.16 -13.78 10.80
C LEU A 33 -16.94 -14.18 12.05
N GLN A 34 -18.22 -14.49 11.86
CA GLN A 34 -19.10 -15.09 12.84
C GLN A 34 -19.53 -16.46 12.28
N VAL A 35 -19.28 -17.51 13.05
CA VAL A 35 -19.54 -18.90 12.64
C VAL A 35 -20.59 -19.51 13.54
N ASN A 36 -21.75 -19.82 12.99
CA ASN A 36 -22.90 -20.42 13.68
C ASN A 36 -23.23 -21.78 13.08
N GLY A 37 -22.54 -22.83 13.56
CA GLY A 37 -22.69 -24.19 13.04
C GLY A 37 -22.23 -24.30 11.59
N ARG A 38 -23.17 -24.31 10.63
CA ARG A 38 -22.89 -24.36 9.18
C ARG A 38 -23.02 -23.00 8.49
N GLU A 39 -23.47 -21.97 9.19
CA GLU A 39 -23.60 -20.62 8.65
C GLU A 39 -22.37 -19.79 9.01
N VAL A 40 -21.86 -19.02 8.04
CA VAL A 40 -20.74 -18.08 8.22
C VAL A 40 -21.18 -16.73 7.70
N SER A 41 -21.08 -15.71 8.55
CA SER A 41 -21.26 -14.31 8.17
C SER A 41 -20.02 -13.50 8.57
N GLY A 42 -19.91 -12.26 8.10
CA GLY A 42 -18.77 -11.44 8.45
C GLY A 42 -18.75 -10.06 7.82
N GLN A 43 -17.68 -9.34 8.13
CA GLN A 43 -17.35 -8.04 7.58
C GLN A 43 -15.89 -8.05 7.15
N TRP A 44 -15.64 -7.52 5.96
CA TRP A 44 -14.30 -7.32 5.42
C TRP A 44 -14.05 -5.82 5.26
N ASP A 45 -13.08 -5.31 6.01
CA ASP A 45 -12.64 -3.93 5.93
C ASP A 45 -11.37 -3.87 5.08
N VAL A 46 -11.45 -3.17 3.95
CA VAL A 46 -10.38 -3.01 2.96
C VAL A 46 -10.02 -1.54 2.83
N ALA A 47 -8.73 -1.23 2.74
CA ALA A 47 -8.28 0.13 2.48
C ALA A 47 -8.71 0.59 1.08
N LEU A 48 -9.25 1.81 0.96
CA LEU A 48 -9.67 2.36 -0.34
C LEU A 48 -8.53 2.41 -1.37
N ARG A 49 -7.28 2.56 -0.92
CA ARG A 49 -6.11 2.51 -1.79
C ARG A 49 -5.96 1.17 -2.52
N ASP A 50 -6.31 0.06 -1.88
CA ASP A 50 -6.23 -1.25 -2.52
C ASP A 50 -7.32 -1.43 -3.57
N ILE A 51 -8.50 -0.86 -3.30
CA ILE A 51 -9.59 -0.82 -4.28
C ILE A 51 -9.21 0.09 -5.45
N ASP A 52 -8.57 1.23 -5.19
CA ASP A 52 -8.04 2.13 -6.21
C ASP A 52 -7.04 1.43 -7.15
N PHE A 53 -6.12 0.63 -6.61
CA PHE A 53 -5.24 -0.20 -7.44
C PHE A 53 -5.99 -1.22 -8.31
N ALA A 54 -7.11 -1.76 -7.83
CA ALA A 54 -7.86 -2.80 -8.53
C ALA A 54 -8.76 -2.25 -9.64
N ILE A 55 -9.45 -1.13 -9.37
CA ILE A 55 -10.50 -0.61 -10.25
C ILE A 55 -10.32 0.85 -10.64
N GLY A 56 -9.33 1.59 -10.11
CA GLY A 56 -9.12 3.02 -10.38
C GLY A 56 -10.24 3.86 -9.76
N LEU A 57 -10.05 4.28 -8.51
CA LEU A 57 -10.96 5.14 -7.77
C LEU A 57 -10.55 6.61 -7.84
N ASP A 58 -9.25 6.91 -7.74
CA ASP A 58 -8.72 8.26 -7.90
C ASP A 58 -8.81 8.66 -9.38
N ALA A 59 -9.97 9.18 -9.76
CA ALA A 59 -10.27 9.58 -11.12
C ALA A 59 -9.55 10.87 -11.49
N SER A 60 -9.23 11.69 -10.48
CA SER A 60 -8.52 12.95 -10.64
C SER A 60 -7.00 12.76 -10.85
N GLY A 61 -6.44 11.67 -10.31
CA GLY A 61 -5.02 11.33 -10.35
C GLY A 61 -4.15 12.20 -9.44
N ASP A 62 -4.75 12.87 -8.45
CA ASP A 62 -4.02 13.75 -7.52
C ASP A 62 -3.43 13.02 -6.31
N GLY A 63 -3.74 11.73 -6.19
CA GLY A 63 -3.25 10.86 -5.13
C GLY A 63 -4.17 10.82 -3.92
N ASP A 64 -5.22 11.63 -3.83
CA ASP A 64 -6.25 11.55 -2.79
C ASP A 64 -7.47 10.80 -3.31
N ILE A 65 -8.19 10.10 -2.42
CA ILE A 65 -9.46 9.44 -2.77
C ILE A 65 -10.57 10.16 -2.03
N THR A 66 -11.38 10.90 -2.76
CA THR A 66 -12.47 11.69 -2.20
C THR A 66 -13.75 10.87 -2.04
N TRP A 67 -14.64 11.29 -1.15
CA TRP A 67 -15.96 10.68 -1.03
C TRP A 67 -16.78 10.76 -2.32
N GLY A 68 -16.61 11.83 -3.10
CA GLY A 68 -17.29 12.00 -4.38
C GLY A 68 -16.89 10.93 -5.40
N GLU A 69 -15.60 10.57 -5.45
CA GLU A 69 -15.09 9.52 -6.32
C GLU A 69 -15.55 8.13 -5.88
N VAL A 70 -15.51 7.86 -4.57
CA VAL A 70 -16.05 6.61 -3.99
C VAL A 70 -17.54 6.47 -4.35
N GLN A 71 -18.32 7.53 -4.19
CA GLN A 71 -19.74 7.52 -4.51
C GLN A 71 -20.00 7.32 -6.02
N ALA A 72 -19.20 7.97 -6.87
CA ALA A 72 -19.31 7.85 -8.32
C ALA A 72 -19.02 6.42 -8.82
N ARG A 73 -18.15 5.69 -8.11
CA ARG A 73 -17.73 4.31 -8.43
C ARG A 73 -18.42 3.25 -7.57
N HIS A 74 -19.46 3.60 -6.82
CA HIS A 74 -20.10 2.68 -5.87
C HIS A 74 -20.55 1.35 -6.50
N ALA A 75 -21.09 1.39 -7.72
CA ALA A 75 -21.50 0.18 -8.44
C ALA A 75 -20.31 -0.73 -8.78
N ASP A 76 -19.18 -0.15 -9.17
CA ASP A 76 -17.96 -0.88 -9.48
C ASP A 76 -17.34 -1.50 -8.20
N ILE A 77 -17.37 -0.76 -7.09
CA ILE A 77 -16.96 -1.26 -5.77
C ILE A 77 -17.82 -2.45 -5.34
N ALA A 78 -19.14 -2.32 -5.47
CA ALA A 78 -20.09 -3.37 -5.09
C ALA A 78 -20.04 -4.61 -5.99
N ALA A 79 -19.59 -4.48 -7.25
CA ALA A 79 -19.39 -5.62 -8.15
C ALA A 79 -18.04 -6.32 -7.92
N TRP A 80 -17.07 -5.62 -7.33
CA TRP A 80 -15.75 -6.14 -7.00
C TRP A 80 -15.75 -6.93 -5.67
N ALA A 81 -16.56 -6.53 -4.71
CA ALA A 81 -16.75 -7.18 -3.41
C ALA A 81 -17.74 -8.36 -3.46
#